data_AF-A0A0P1AZL9-F1
#
_entry.id   AF-A0A0P1AZL9-F1
#
_cell.length_a   1.000
_cell.length_b   1.000
_cell.length_c   1.000
_cell.angle_alpha   90.00
_cell.angle_beta   90.00
_cell.angle_gamma   90.00
#
_symmetry.space_group_name_H-M   'P 1'
#
loop_
_entity.id
_entity.type
_entity.pdbx_description
1 polymer ?
#
loop_
_entity_poly.entity_id
_entity_poly.type
_entity_poly.pdbx_seq_one_letter_code
_entity_poly.pdbx_strand_id
1 'polypeptide(L)'
;MVKYAIVTGTPGIGKSVFVYYVMWRLIKQQKRVLFLTAEPPIYFDGNTVWEATQLPYSGNRQFWSPDLWCLVDSVDPTSIHGFPILNCSVLLASTPRRDSFGEFKKLPPTAVVLYMPLWTEEEFSAIAPLYPNAEK
;
A
#
# COMPACT_ATOMS: atom_id res chain seq x y z
N MET A 1 -13.36 -11.81 -3.94
CA MET A 1 -13.91 -10.44 -3.94
C MET A 1 -12.74 -9.48 -3.76
N VAL A 2 -12.62 -8.49 -4.63
CA VAL A 2 -11.60 -7.43 -4.52
C VAL A 2 -11.91 -6.51 -3.35
N LYS A 3 -10.88 -5.97 -2.70
CA LYS A 3 -11.01 -5.07 -1.55
C LYS A 3 -10.21 -3.80 -1.82
N TYR A 4 -10.84 -2.64 -1.62
CA TYR A 4 -10.16 -1.34 -1.72
C TYR A 4 -10.12 -0.66 -0.36
N ALA A 5 -8.93 -0.22 0.02
CA ALA A 5 -8.72 0.54 1.24
C ALA A 5 -7.75 1.70 0.98
N ILE A 6 -7.99 2.81 1.68
CA ILE A 6 -7.14 4.00 1.66
C ILE A 6 -6.74 4.28 3.10
N VAL A 7 -5.45 4.33 3.38
CA VAL A 7 -4.90 4.74 4.67
C VAL A 7 -4.37 6.16 4.53
N THR A 8 -4.96 7.07 5.31
CA THR A 8 -4.60 8.48 5.31
C THR A 8 -4.33 8.99 6.73
N GLY A 9 -3.77 10.17 6.86
CA GLY A 9 -3.35 10.72 8.16
C GLY A 9 -2.31 11.81 7.99
N THR A 10 -1.93 12.47 9.08
CA THR A 10 -0.99 13.59 9.08
C THR A 10 0.33 13.24 8.35
N PRO A 11 0.93 14.19 7.60
CA PRO A 11 2.26 13.98 7.02
C PRO A 11 3.26 13.52 8.09
N GLY A 12 4.13 12.58 7.74
CA GLY A 12 5.14 12.05 8.69
C GLY A 12 4.65 11.03 9.71
N ILE A 13 3.34 10.73 9.82
CA ILE A 13 2.81 9.83 10.86
C ILE A 13 3.21 8.35 10.74
N GLY A 14 3.88 7.95 9.64
CA GLY A 14 4.35 6.57 9.44
C GLY A 14 3.51 5.72 8.47
N LYS A 15 2.73 6.33 7.57
CA LYS A 15 1.91 5.60 6.58
C LYS A 15 2.72 4.62 5.71
N SER A 16 3.88 5.02 5.20
CA SER A 16 4.75 4.14 4.41
C SER A 16 5.24 2.94 5.23
N VAL A 17 5.57 3.15 6.51
CA VAL A 17 5.93 2.08 7.44
C VAL A 17 4.75 1.13 7.68
N PHE A 18 3.54 1.66 7.79
CA PHE A 18 2.32 0.84 7.88
C PHE A 18 2.13 -0.03 6.63
N VAL A 19 2.43 0.48 5.43
CA VAL A 19 2.38 -0.34 4.20
C VAL A 19 3.38 -1.48 4.26
N TYR A 20 4.61 -1.25 4.73
CA TYR A 20 5.59 -2.33 4.94
C TYR A 20 5.11 -3.37 5.96
N TYR A 21 4.44 -2.94 7.02
CA TYR A 21 3.83 -3.85 7.99
C TYR A 21 2.74 -4.71 7.34
N VAL A 22 1.85 -4.12 6.54
CA VAL A 22 0.82 -4.86 5.80
C VAL A 22 1.44 -5.83 4.80
N MET A 23 2.47 -5.40 4.06
CA MET A 23 3.23 -6.26 3.15
C MET A 23 3.78 -7.49 3.89
N TRP A 24 4.44 -7.28 5.03
CA TRP A 24 4.97 -8.36 5.86
C TRP A 24 3.87 -9.33 6.32
N ARG A 25 2.72 -8.81 6.78
CA ARG A 25 1.56 -9.63 7.18
C ARG A 25 1.02 -10.48 6.02
N LEU A 26 0.91 -9.91 4.83
CA LEU A 26 0.43 -10.60 3.63
C LEU A 26 1.41 -11.68 3.17
N ILE A 27 2.72 -11.39 3.18
CA ILE A 27 3.78 -12.36 2.88
C ILE A 27 3.73 -13.54 3.86
N LYS A 28 3.57 -13.27 5.17
CA LYS A 28 3.41 -14.34 6.19
C LYS A 28 2.18 -15.21 5.97
N GLN A 29 1.16 -14.70 5.29
CA GLN A 29 -0.04 -15.44 4.89
C GLN A 29 0.08 -16.06 3.49
N GLN A 30 1.28 -16.05 2.89
CA GLN A 30 1.55 -16.52 1.52
C GLN A 30 0.61 -15.91 0.48
N LYS A 31 0.17 -14.66 0.70
CA LYS A 31 -0.60 -13.91 -0.28
C LYS A 31 0.33 -13.30 -1.31
N ARG A 32 -0.16 -13.21 -2.54
CA ARG A 32 0.55 -12.52 -3.62
C ARG A 32 0.49 -11.03 -3.38
N VAL A 33 1.64 -10.36 -3.50
CA VAL A 33 1.76 -8.92 -3.24
C VAL A 33 2.50 -8.25 -4.38
N LEU A 34 1.96 -7.16 -4.91
CA LEU A 34 2.65 -6.24 -5.78
C LEU A 34 2.77 -4.90 -5.06
N PHE A 35 3.98 -4.51 -4.72
CA PHE A 35 4.27 -3.24 -4.07
C PHE A 35 4.73 -2.21 -5.10
N LEU A 36 3.92 -1.18 -5.30
CA LEU A 36 4.14 -0.06 -6.20
C LEU A 36 4.69 1.12 -5.37
N THR A 37 5.98 1.35 -5.52
CA THR A 37 6.74 2.44 -4.86
C THR A 37 7.41 3.32 -5.93
N ALA A 38 8.17 4.34 -5.52
CA ALA A 38 8.96 5.20 -6.41
C ALA A 38 10.17 4.45 -7.03
N GLU A 39 10.61 3.37 -6.38
CA GLU A 39 11.57 2.40 -6.88
C GLU A 39 10.89 1.34 -7.75
N PRO A 40 11.63 0.53 -8.54
CA PRO A 40 11.02 -0.53 -9.35
C PRO A 40 10.07 -1.39 -8.51
N PRO A 41 8.84 -1.63 -8.99
CA PRO A 41 7.85 -2.42 -8.27
C PRO A 41 8.39 -3.76 -7.78
N ILE A 42 7.99 -4.17 -6.58
CA ILE A 42 8.38 -5.47 -6.00
C ILE A 42 7.19 -6.40 -6.07
N TYR A 43 7.38 -7.61 -6.59
CA TYR A 43 6.37 -8.65 -6.66
C TYR A 43 6.75 -9.85 -5.81
N PHE A 44 5.84 -10.30 -4.95
CA PHE A 44 5.92 -11.54 -4.22
C PHE A 44 4.83 -12.48 -4.70
N ASP A 45 5.21 -13.66 -5.19
CA ASP A 45 4.28 -14.64 -5.79
C ASP A 45 3.65 -15.61 -4.78
N GLY A 46 3.96 -15.46 -3.49
CA GLY A 46 3.59 -16.41 -2.44
C GLY A 46 4.78 -17.25 -1.95
N ASN A 47 5.89 -17.26 -2.69
CA ASN A 47 7.09 -18.01 -2.36
C ASN A 47 8.38 -17.19 -2.55
N THR A 48 8.52 -16.47 -3.67
CA THR A 48 9.73 -15.75 -4.06
C THR A 48 9.44 -14.28 -4.34
N VAL A 49 10.44 -13.44 -4.07
CA VAL A 49 10.40 -12.00 -4.33
C VAL A 49 11.13 -11.71 -5.64
N TRP A 50 10.52 -10.87 -6.46
CA TRP A 50 10.99 -10.48 -7.78
C TRP A 50 10.92 -8.95 -7.91
N GLU A 51 11.91 -8.37 -8.57
CA GLU A 51 11.82 -7.00 -9.03
C GLU A 51 11.08 -6.98 -10.37
N ALA A 52 10.01 -6.19 -10.45
CA ALA A 52 9.19 -6.04 -11.64
C ALA A 52 9.57 -4.73 -12.34
N THR A 53 10.50 -4.82 -13.29
CA THR A 53 10.93 -3.69 -14.13
C THR A 53 9.80 -3.14 -15.01
N GLN A 54 8.80 -3.97 -15.32
CA GLN A 54 7.57 -3.60 -16.01
C GLN A 54 6.39 -4.38 -15.44
N LEU A 55 5.20 -3.76 -15.46
CA LEU A 55 3.97 -4.44 -15.08
C LEU A 55 3.58 -5.49 -16.12
N PRO A 56 3.05 -6.66 -15.70
CA PRO A 56 2.50 -7.64 -16.62
C PRO A 56 1.38 -7.06 -17.46
N TYR A 57 1.22 -7.57 -18.68
CA TYR A 57 0.11 -7.21 -19.57
C TYR A 57 -1.24 -7.21 -18.82
N SER A 58 -2.01 -6.13 -18.97
CA SER A 58 -3.25 -5.89 -18.20
C SER A 58 -4.32 -6.98 -18.41
N GLY A 59 -4.31 -7.66 -19.55
CA GLY A 59 -5.19 -8.78 -19.84
C GLY A 59 -4.76 -10.13 -19.24
N ASN A 60 -3.60 -10.20 -18.58
CA ASN A 60 -3.15 -11.42 -17.90
C ASN A 60 -3.97 -11.69 -16.63
N ARG A 61 -5.10 -12.38 -16.78
CA ARG A 61 -6.02 -12.71 -15.67
C ARG A 61 -5.45 -13.70 -14.66
N GLN A 62 -4.41 -14.46 -15.03
CA GLN A 62 -3.72 -15.34 -14.09
C GLN A 62 -2.88 -14.51 -13.12
N PHE A 63 -2.23 -13.46 -13.62
CA PHE A 63 -1.53 -12.51 -12.77
C PHE A 63 -2.51 -11.58 -12.04
N TRP A 64 -3.34 -10.84 -12.78
CA TRP A 64 -4.29 -9.88 -12.24
C TRP A 64 -5.56 -10.56 -11.76
N SER A 65 -5.61 -10.86 -10.47
CA SER A 65 -6.63 -11.69 -9.85
C SER A 65 -6.96 -11.21 -8.43
N PRO A 66 -8.16 -11.52 -7.90
CA PRO A 66 -8.61 -10.93 -6.63
C PRO A 66 -7.76 -11.27 -5.39
N ASP A 67 -6.96 -12.32 -5.46
CA ASP A 67 -6.00 -12.74 -4.43
C ASP A 67 -4.70 -11.91 -4.43
N LEU A 68 -4.40 -11.19 -5.52
CA LEU A 68 -3.29 -10.26 -5.59
C LEU A 68 -3.60 -8.99 -4.81
N TRP A 69 -2.71 -8.65 -3.88
CA TRP A 69 -2.73 -7.38 -3.16
C TRP A 69 -1.74 -6.40 -3.78
N CYS A 70 -2.28 -5.31 -4.33
CA CYS A 70 -1.49 -4.18 -4.81
C CYS A 70 -1.38 -3.14 -3.69
N LEU A 71 -0.18 -2.97 -3.18
CA LEU A 71 0.16 -1.98 -2.17
C LEU A 71 0.74 -0.77 -2.88
N VAL A 72 0.12 0.39 -2.75
CA VAL A 72 0.50 1.61 -3.48
C VAL A 72 0.88 2.68 -2.48
N ASP A 73 2.10 3.19 -2.56
CA ASP A 73 2.56 4.31 -1.75
C ASP A 73 2.57 5.60 -2.58
N SER A 74 1.81 6.60 -2.12
CA SER A 74 1.91 8.00 -2.55
C SER A 74 1.50 8.34 -4.00
N VAL A 75 1.05 7.37 -4.82
CA VAL A 75 0.55 7.59 -6.18
C VAL A 75 -0.91 7.14 -6.30
N ASP A 76 -1.76 7.90 -7.01
CA ASP A 76 -3.13 7.46 -7.30
C ASP A 76 -3.07 6.22 -8.21
N PRO A 77 -3.61 5.06 -7.79
CA PRO A 77 -3.68 3.86 -8.60
C PRO A 77 -4.22 4.10 -10.02
N THR A 78 -5.24 4.96 -10.18
CA THR A 78 -5.89 5.21 -11.48
C THR A 78 -5.01 5.97 -12.45
N SER A 79 -3.93 6.58 -11.98
CA SER A 79 -2.95 7.28 -12.81
C SER A 79 -1.88 6.34 -13.39
N ILE A 80 -1.78 5.11 -12.89
CA ILE A 80 -0.78 4.13 -13.33
C ILE A 80 -1.24 3.49 -14.65
N HIS A 81 -0.58 3.87 -15.74
CA HIS A 81 -0.93 3.38 -17.07
C HIS A 81 -0.86 1.85 -17.16
N GLY A 82 -1.95 1.24 -17.63
CA GLY A 82 -2.04 -0.21 -17.81
C GLY A 82 -2.28 -1.02 -16.52
N PHE A 83 -2.48 -0.37 -15.36
CA PHE A 83 -2.79 -1.07 -14.11
C PHE A 83 -4.28 -1.48 -14.04
N PRO A 84 -4.63 -2.79 -14.09
CA PRO A 84 -6.03 -3.22 -14.10
C PRO A 84 -6.61 -3.31 -12.68
N ILE A 85 -6.81 -2.16 -12.04
CA ILE A 85 -7.25 -1.99 -10.65
C ILE A 85 -8.48 -2.85 -10.29
N LEU A 86 -9.43 -2.99 -11.22
CA LEU A 86 -10.68 -3.72 -11.02
C LEU A 86 -10.49 -5.23 -10.79
N ASN A 87 -9.31 -5.77 -11.10
CA ASN A 87 -9.04 -7.20 -11.03
C ASN A 87 -8.34 -7.64 -9.73
N CYS A 88 -7.80 -6.70 -8.94
CA CYS A 88 -6.99 -6.99 -7.75
C CYS A 88 -7.51 -6.27 -6.50
N SER A 89 -7.00 -6.67 -5.32
CA SER A 89 -7.22 -5.90 -4.08
C SER A 89 -6.18 -4.79 -4.00
N VAL A 90 -6.57 -3.61 -3.52
CA VAL A 90 -5.69 -2.42 -3.48
C VAL A 90 -5.70 -1.78 -2.10
N LEU A 91 -4.52 -1.56 -1.55
CA LEU A 91 -4.30 -0.69 -0.39
C LEU A 91 -3.47 0.51 -0.82
N LEU A 92 -4.04 1.71 -0.70
CA LEU A 92 -3.37 2.96 -0.99
C LEU A 92 -2.97 3.67 0.30
N ALA A 93 -1.70 3.96 0.49
CA ALA A 93 -1.25 4.95 1.47
C ALA A 93 -1.16 6.32 0.82
N SER A 94 -1.89 7.30 1.34
CA SER A 94 -1.88 8.64 0.78
C SER A 94 -1.92 9.72 1.85
N THR A 95 -1.38 10.90 1.53
CA THR A 95 -1.55 12.10 2.37
C THR A 95 -3.00 12.59 2.29
N PRO A 96 -3.52 13.39 3.24
CA PRO A 96 -4.93 13.76 3.30
C PRO A 96 -5.39 14.71 2.18
N ARG A 97 -4.52 15.04 1.22
CA ARG A 97 -4.85 15.94 0.11
C ARG A 97 -5.88 15.23 -0.77
N ARG A 98 -7.10 15.80 -0.83
CA ARG A 98 -8.27 15.23 -1.54
C ARG A 98 -7.99 14.96 -3.02
N ASP A 99 -7.08 15.72 -3.62
CA ASP A 99 -6.75 15.62 -5.04
C ASP A 99 -5.84 14.43 -5.36
N SER A 100 -5.28 13.75 -4.35
CA SER A 100 -4.28 12.69 -4.55
C SER A 100 -4.86 11.28 -4.76
N PHE A 101 -6.18 11.09 -4.60
CA PHE A 101 -6.84 9.77 -4.73
C PHE A 101 -8.35 9.87 -5.04
N GLY A 102 -8.78 11.01 -5.58
CA GLY A 102 -10.19 11.32 -5.81
C GLY A 102 -10.88 10.34 -6.75
N GLU A 103 -10.18 9.89 -7.79
CA GLU A 103 -10.72 8.94 -8.77
C GLU A 103 -10.78 7.52 -8.21
N PHE A 104 -9.72 7.06 -7.54
CA PHE A 104 -9.73 5.76 -6.89
C PHE A 104 -10.88 5.60 -5.88
N LYS A 105 -11.20 6.64 -5.11
CA LYS A 105 -12.33 6.63 -4.16
C LYS A 105 -13.70 6.46 -4.83
N LYS A 106 -13.85 6.88 -6.10
CA LYS A 106 -15.11 6.79 -6.86
C LYS A 106 -15.34 5.40 -7.47
N LEU A 107 -14.31 4.56 -7.55
CA LEU A 107 -14.42 3.24 -8.16
C LEU A 107 -15.30 2.30 -7.32
N PRO A 108 -16.09 1.42 -7.96
CA PRO A 108 -16.71 0.28 -7.29
C PRO A 108 -15.72 -0.91 -7.20
N PRO A 109 -15.64 -1.62 -6.07
CA PRO A 109 -16.30 -1.33 -4.79
C PRO A 109 -15.72 -0.08 -4.11
N THR A 110 -16.55 0.72 -3.44
CA THR A 110 -16.10 1.94 -2.78
C THR A 110 -14.99 1.65 -1.76
N ALA A 111 -13.88 2.37 -1.88
CA ALA A 111 -12.74 2.19 -1.01
C ALA A 111 -13.06 2.58 0.46
N VAL A 112 -12.68 1.72 1.39
CA VAL A 112 -12.76 2.00 2.83
C VAL A 112 -11.65 2.99 3.18
N VAL A 113 -12.02 4.16 3.70
CA VAL A 113 -11.05 5.18 4.14
C VAL A 113 -10.75 5.00 5.62
N LEU A 114 -9.50 4.75 5.95
CA LEU A 114 -8.97 4.55 7.29
C LEU A 114 -8.02 5.70 7.64
N TYR A 115 -8.20 6.27 8.83
CA TYR A 115 -7.34 7.33 9.34
C TYR A 115 -6.34 6.74 10.33
N MET A 116 -5.05 6.94 10.06
CA MET A 116 -3.97 6.56 10.98
C MET A 116 -4.03 7.48 12.19
N PRO A 117 -4.11 6.93 13.42
CA PRO A 117 -4.18 7.72 14.63
C PRO A 117 -2.86 8.48 14.86
N LEU A 118 -2.94 9.50 15.72
CA LEU A 118 -1.73 10.13 16.24
C LEU A 118 -1.04 9.18 17.22
N TRP A 119 0.29 9.25 17.24
CA TRP A 119 1.09 8.59 18.27
C TRP A 119 0.83 9.24 19.63
N THR A 120 0.71 8.40 20.64
CA THR A 120 0.57 8.80 22.05
C THR A 120 1.95 9.04 22.68
N GLU A 121 1.99 9.81 23.77
CA GLU A 121 3.23 10.05 24.53
C GLU A 121 3.82 8.74 25.08
N GLU A 122 2.95 7.80 25.47
CA GLU A 122 3.34 6.48 25.94
C GLU A 122 4.02 5.66 24.83
N GLU A 123 3.47 5.67 23.62
CA GLU A 123 4.09 5.00 22.46
C GLU A 123 5.46 5.60 22.13
N PHE A 124 5.58 6.94 22.14
CA PHE A 124 6.86 7.61 21.93
C PHE A 124 7.88 7.25 23.02
N SER A 125 7.45 7.25 24.28
CA SER A 125 8.30 6.90 25.42
C SER A 125 8.81 5.45 25.33
N ALA A 126 7.97 4.53 24.85
CA ALA A 126 8.34 3.13 24.67
C ALA A 126 9.41 2.92 23.58
N ILE A 127 9.41 3.74 22.52
CA ILE A 127 10.38 3.62 21.41
C ILE A 127 11.62 4.49 21.60
N ALA A 128 11.59 5.52 22.46
CA ALA A 128 12.71 6.44 22.68
C ALA A 128 14.06 5.74 22.98
N PRO A 129 14.13 4.66 23.80
CA PRO A 129 15.39 3.94 24.04
C PRO A 129 16.01 3.29 22.79
N LEU A 130 15.21 3.03 21.74
CA LEU A 130 15.70 2.47 20.48
C LEU A 130 16.42 3.52 19.61
N TYR A 131 16.22 4.81 19.92
CA TYR A 131 16.77 5.93 19.17
C TYR A 131 17.51 6.90 20.10
N PRO A 132 18.61 6.46 20.74
CA PRO A 132 19.30 7.24 21.79
C PRO A 132 19.94 8.55 21.31
N ASN A 133 19.94 8.81 19.99
CA ASN A 133 20.50 10.02 19.38
C ASN A 133 19.43 10.89 18.69
N ALA A 134 18.13 10.60 18.84
CA ALA A 134 17.08 11.39 18.18
C ALA A 134 16.89 12.79 18.78
N GLU A 135 17.43 13.05 19.97
CA GLU A 135 17.39 14.35 20.65
C GLU A 135 18.59 15.28 20.32
N LYS A 136 19.41 14.94 19.31
CA LYS A 136 20.56 15.76 18.90
C LYS A 136 20.30 16.57 17.63
#